data_AF-A0A6G3ML98-F1
#
_entry.id   AF-A0A6G3ML98-F1
#
_cell.length_a   1.000
_cell.length_b   1.000
_cell.length_c   1.000
_cell.angle_alpha   90.00
_cell.angle_beta   90.00
_cell.angle_gamma   90.00
#
_symmetry.space_group_name_H-M   'P 1'
#
loop_
_entity.id
_entity.type
_entity.pdbx_description
1 polymer ?
#
loop_
_entity_poly.entity_id
_entity_poly.type
_entity_poly.pdbx_seq_one_letter_code
_entity_poly.pdbx_strand_id
1 'polypeptide(L)'
;AGDKPQANNFFSQKICNEFKTLLQNVQLVGLSKDEMKILSLLANVSADINTITEEKNSLDSFGLQYFYAAKLQKYFLSLEEEEFKKLQNCQILCGFHYLCVFHSDSKNELIKKLEILSSNKLTWEYARALGLAWWVVDEELKNQALETIAKCEYQKNQDPLDAALFYLLLQKRSL
;
A
#
# COMPACT_ATOMS: atom_id res chain seq x y z
N ALA A 1 -20.84 -23.73 20.47
CA ALA A 1 -20.78 -23.14 19.13
C ALA A 1 -19.39 -22.57 18.93
N GLY A 2 -18.57 -23.28 18.14
CA GLY A 2 -17.29 -22.87 17.54
C GLY A 2 -16.27 -22.13 18.41
N ASP A 3 -15.32 -22.88 18.98
CA ASP A 3 -14.02 -22.33 19.36
C ASP A 3 -13.40 -21.64 18.14
N LYS A 4 -13.26 -20.30 18.21
CA LYS A 4 -12.38 -19.60 17.28
C LYS A 4 -10.96 -20.13 17.54
N PRO A 5 -10.24 -20.62 16.53
CA PRO A 5 -8.83 -20.98 16.74
C PRO A 5 -8.13 -19.72 17.23
N GLN A 6 -7.57 -19.78 18.44
CA GLN A 6 -6.61 -18.79 18.88
C GLN A 6 -5.48 -18.84 17.85
N ALA A 7 -5.34 -17.78 17.05
CA ALA A 7 -4.22 -17.65 16.14
C ALA A 7 -2.97 -17.61 17.02
N ASN A 8 -2.30 -18.75 17.15
CA ASN A 8 -0.95 -18.80 17.66
C ASN A 8 -0.12 -17.97 16.68
N ASN A 9 0.13 -16.70 17.02
CA ASN A 9 0.88 -15.77 16.18
C ASN A 9 2.33 -16.22 16.10
N PHE A 10 2.58 -17.17 15.20
CA PHE A 10 3.85 -17.84 15.01
C PHE A 10 4.90 -16.90 14.39
N PHE A 11 4.47 -15.82 13.72
CA PHE A 11 5.35 -14.91 13.00
C PHE A 11 5.28 -13.49 13.57
N SER A 12 6.07 -13.23 14.62
CA SER A 12 6.19 -11.91 15.26
C SER A 12 7.16 -10.98 14.51
N GLN A 13 7.10 -9.68 14.81
CA GLN A 13 8.04 -8.70 14.25
C GLN A 13 9.52 -9.05 14.53
N LYS A 14 9.78 -9.66 15.70
CA LYS A 14 11.11 -10.13 16.08
C LYS A 14 11.61 -11.21 15.11
N ILE A 15 10.78 -12.23 14.88
CA ILE A 15 11.10 -13.34 13.95
C ILE A 15 11.28 -12.80 12.52
N CYS A 16 10.45 -11.84 12.12
CA CYS A 16 10.60 -11.18 10.82
C CYS A 16 11.96 -10.47 10.67
N ASN A 17 12.41 -9.75 11.69
CA ASN A 17 13.70 -9.06 11.67
C ASN A 17 14.88 -10.04 11.65
N GLU A 18 14.81 -11.13 12.41
CA GLU A 18 15.80 -12.21 12.37
C GLU A 18 15.84 -12.86 10.98
N PHE A 19 14.67 -13.20 10.43
CA PHE A 19 14.55 -13.77 9.08
C PHE A 19 15.11 -12.84 8.00
N LYS A 20 14.81 -11.54 8.08
CA LYS A 20 15.36 -10.53 7.16
C LYS A 20 16.88 -10.44 7.25
N THR A 21 17.43 -10.49 8.46
CA THR A 21 18.88 -10.50 8.68
C THR A 21 19.52 -11.75 8.08
N LEU A 22 18.88 -12.91 8.21
CA LEU A 22 19.33 -14.15 7.57
C LEU A 22 19.32 -14.03 6.05
N LEU A 23 18.23 -13.51 5.45
CA LEU A 23 18.14 -13.34 4.00
C LEU A 23 19.13 -12.32 3.43
N GLN A 24 19.61 -11.36 4.24
CA GLN A 24 20.67 -10.44 3.83
C GLN A 24 22.05 -11.10 3.79
N ASN A 25 22.29 -12.09 4.67
CA ASN A 25 23.59 -12.72 4.84
C ASN A 25 23.70 -14.06 4.08
N VAL A 26 22.58 -14.67 3.71
CA VAL A 26 22.51 -16.00 3.11
C VAL A 26 21.72 -15.93 1.81
N GLN A 27 22.34 -16.38 0.72
CA GLN A 27 21.61 -16.65 -0.53
C GLN A 27 21.04 -18.07 -0.49
N LEU A 28 19.72 -18.16 -0.50
CA LEU A 28 19.04 -19.45 -0.57
C LEU A 28 19.26 -20.08 -1.94
N VAL A 29 19.69 -21.34 -1.96
CA VAL A 29 19.94 -22.09 -3.19
C VAL A 29 18.62 -22.24 -3.96
N GLY A 30 18.61 -21.83 -5.23
CA GLY A 30 17.42 -21.89 -6.09
C GLY A 30 16.56 -20.63 -6.08
N LEU A 31 16.92 -19.59 -5.31
CA LEU A 31 16.25 -18.28 -5.36
C LEU A 31 17.18 -17.20 -5.94
N SER A 32 16.63 -16.42 -6.86
CA SER A 32 17.22 -15.18 -7.36
C SER A 32 17.22 -14.10 -6.27
N LYS A 33 18.02 -13.04 -6.47
CA LYS A 33 18.07 -11.91 -5.55
C LYS A 33 16.70 -11.25 -5.37
N ASP A 34 15.88 -11.20 -6.42
CA ASP A 34 14.57 -10.56 -6.37
C ASP A 34 13.53 -11.45 -5.69
N GLU A 35 13.57 -12.76 -5.92
CA GLU A 35 12.72 -13.69 -5.16
C GLU A 35 13.04 -13.64 -3.66
N MET A 36 14.32 -13.45 -3.28
CA MET A 36 14.69 -13.21 -1.89
C MET A 36 14.14 -11.88 -1.35
N LYS A 37 14.17 -10.80 -2.15
CA LYS A 37 13.56 -9.51 -1.76
C LYS A 37 12.03 -9.65 -1.60
N ILE A 38 11.35 -10.36 -2.50
CA ILE A 38 9.90 -10.67 -2.42
C ILE A 38 9.61 -11.49 -1.16
N LEU A 39 10.40 -12.52 -0.87
CA LEU A 39 10.26 -13.34 0.33
C LEU A 39 10.41 -12.50 1.60
N SER A 40 11.38 -11.58 1.63
CA SER A 40 11.54 -10.63 2.73
C SER A 40 10.34 -9.72 2.87
N LEU A 41 9.78 -9.22 1.77
CA LEU A 41 8.57 -8.40 1.79
C LEU A 41 7.37 -9.19 2.33
N LEU A 42 7.15 -10.41 1.85
CA LEU A 42 6.06 -11.28 2.30
C LEU A 42 6.14 -11.53 3.80
N ALA A 43 7.34 -11.79 4.32
CA ALA A 43 7.59 -11.89 5.75
C ALA A 43 7.20 -10.60 6.49
N ASN A 44 7.64 -9.43 6.02
CA ASN A 44 7.28 -8.15 6.66
C ASN A 44 5.77 -7.90 6.64
N VAL A 45 5.10 -8.13 5.51
CA VAL A 45 3.64 -7.94 5.42
C VAL A 45 2.91 -8.93 6.32
N SER A 46 3.39 -10.17 6.46
CA SER A 46 2.78 -11.13 7.38
C SER A 46 2.95 -10.74 8.85
N ALA A 47 4.09 -10.14 9.23
CA ALA A 47 4.31 -9.60 10.56
C ALA A 47 3.45 -8.35 10.81
N ASP A 48 3.35 -7.44 9.84
CA ASP A 48 2.44 -6.28 9.87
C ASP A 48 0.99 -6.74 10.07
N ILE A 49 0.53 -7.77 9.35
CA ILE A 49 -0.83 -8.30 9.51
C ILE A 49 -1.04 -8.88 10.91
N ASN A 50 -0.10 -9.66 11.43
CA ASN A 50 -0.23 -10.23 12.77
C ASN A 50 -0.32 -9.14 13.84
N THR A 51 0.54 -8.12 13.75
CA THR A 51 0.49 -6.97 14.68
C THR A 51 -0.82 -6.21 14.57
N ILE A 52 -1.30 -5.93 13.35
CA ILE A 52 -2.60 -5.29 13.14
C ILE A 52 -3.73 -6.15 13.73
N THR A 53 -3.75 -7.46 13.51
CA THR A 53 -4.81 -8.33 14.04
C THR A 53 -4.86 -8.40 15.57
N GLU A 54 -3.73 -8.15 16.26
CA GLU A 54 -3.66 -8.11 17.72
C GLU A 54 -4.21 -6.78 18.30
N GLU A 55 -4.22 -5.70 17.53
CA GLU A 55 -4.69 -4.39 17.97
C GLU A 55 -6.23 -4.38 18.16
N LYS A 56 -6.71 -3.72 19.22
CA LYS A 56 -8.15 -3.43 19.41
C LYS A 56 -8.55 -2.32 18.43
N ASN A 57 -9.60 -2.54 17.62
CA ASN A 57 -10.00 -1.71 16.46
C ASN A 57 -9.07 -1.84 15.25
N SER A 58 -8.64 -3.07 14.98
CA SER A 58 -7.84 -3.42 13.83
C SER A 58 -8.59 -3.34 12.50
N LEU A 59 -7.85 -3.51 11.39
CA LEU A 59 -8.45 -3.67 10.08
C LEU A 59 -9.37 -4.89 10.08
N ASP A 60 -10.54 -4.73 9.46
CA ASP A 60 -11.44 -5.85 9.20
C ASP A 60 -10.85 -6.81 8.16
N SER A 61 -11.50 -7.96 7.95
CA SER A 61 -11.01 -8.99 7.02
C SER A 61 -10.82 -8.46 5.60
N PHE A 62 -11.73 -7.60 5.13
CA PHE A 62 -11.63 -6.98 3.81
C PHE A 62 -10.50 -5.94 3.74
N GLY A 63 -10.33 -5.13 4.78
CA GLY A 63 -9.23 -4.18 4.91
C GLY A 63 -7.87 -4.87 4.93
N LEU A 64 -7.74 -6.02 5.62
CA LEU A 64 -6.52 -6.82 5.66
C LEU A 64 -6.17 -7.42 4.28
N GLN A 65 -7.17 -7.93 3.55
CA GLN A 65 -6.96 -8.45 2.18
C GLN A 65 -6.44 -7.36 1.25
N TYR A 66 -7.04 -6.17 1.29
CA TYR A 66 -6.56 -5.05 0.51
C TYR A 66 -5.18 -4.57 0.98
N PHE A 67 -4.95 -4.46 2.30
CA PHE A 67 -3.68 -4.03 2.88
C PHE A 67 -2.52 -4.91 2.39
N TYR A 68 -2.70 -6.24 2.42
CA TYR A 68 -1.73 -7.20 1.91
C TYR A 68 -1.39 -6.91 0.44
N ALA A 69 -2.40 -6.85 -0.42
CA ALA A 69 -2.22 -6.61 -1.85
C ALA A 69 -1.62 -5.22 -2.15
N ALA A 70 -1.98 -4.19 -1.39
CA ALA A 70 -1.47 -2.84 -1.54
C ALA A 70 0.01 -2.72 -1.15
N LYS A 71 0.45 -3.39 -0.08
CA LYS A 71 1.87 -3.45 0.31
C LYS A 71 2.71 -4.16 -0.75
N LEU A 72 2.19 -5.26 -1.33
CA LEU A 72 2.84 -5.93 -2.45
C LEU A 72 2.92 -5.00 -3.68
N GLN A 73 1.82 -4.35 -4.06
CA GLN A 73 1.79 -3.42 -5.19
C GLN A 73 2.83 -2.29 -5.01
N LYS A 74 2.95 -1.73 -3.81
CA LYS A 74 3.94 -0.69 -3.49
C LYS A 74 5.37 -1.18 -3.75
N TYR A 75 5.68 -2.42 -3.36
CA TYR A 75 7.00 -2.99 -3.62
C TYR A 75 7.28 -3.14 -5.11
N PHE A 76 6.34 -3.69 -5.89
CA PHE A 76 6.53 -3.84 -7.33
C PHE A 76 6.72 -2.49 -8.04
N LEU A 77 6.02 -1.44 -7.61
CA LEU A 77 6.22 -0.08 -8.13
C LEU A 77 7.54 0.56 -7.70
N SER A 78 8.17 0.06 -6.63
CA SER A 78 9.48 0.54 -6.16
C SER A 78 10.67 -0.18 -6.79
N LEU A 79 10.43 -1.22 -7.61
CA LEU A 79 11.50 -1.90 -8.34
C LEU A 79 11.98 -1.01 -9.49
N GLU A 80 13.24 -0.59 -9.43
CA GLU A 80 13.85 0.32 -10.42
C GLU A 80 14.43 -0.41 -11.64
N GLU A 81 14.54 -1.75 -11.59
CA GLU A 81 15.21 -2.56 -12.61
C GLU A 81 14.38 -2.67 -13.92
N GLU A 82 15.04 -2.47 -15.07
CA GLU A 82 14.38 -2.39 -16.39
C GLU A 82 13.63 -3.67 -16.80
N GLU A 83 14.05 -4.84 -16.30
CA GLU A 83 13.35 -6.10 -16.54
C GLU A 83 11.96 -6.11 -15.89
N PHE A 84 11.80 -5.42 -14.76
CA PHE A 84 10.54 -5.31 -14.02
C PHE A 84 9.69 -4.11 -14.42
N LYS A 85 10.24 -3.12 -15.16
CA LYS A 85 9.40 -2.14 -15.88
C LYS A 85 8.40 -2.80 -16.83
N LYS A 86 8.75 -3.98 -17.39
CA LYS A 86 7.81 -4.79 -18.19
C LYS A 86 6.69 -5.40 -17.32
N LEU A 87 7.00 -5.71 -16.07
CA LEU A 87 6.07 -6.16 -15.03
C LEU A 87 5.35 -5.00 -14.32
N GLN A 88 5.63 -3.74 -14.65
CA GLN A 88 4.90 -2.57 -14.16
C GLN A 88 3.42 -2.59 -14.59
N ASN A 89 3.11 -3.36 -15.65
CA ASN A 89 1.74 -3.68 -16.06
C ASN A 89 1.08 -4.77 -15.21
N CYS A 90 1.83 -5.49 -14.36
CA CYS A 90 1.27 -6.44 -13.41
C CYS A 90 0.65 -5.65 -12.25
N GLN A 91 -0.65 -5.39 -12.39
CA GLN A 91 -1.47 -4.87 -11.31
C GLN A 91 -1.81 -6.03 -10.37
N ILE A 92 -1.20 -6.06 -9.19
CA ILE A 92 -1.58 -6.99 -8.11
C ILE A 92 -2.97 -6.63 -7.61
N LEU A 93 -3.24 -5.32 -7.48
CA LEU A 93 -4.56 -4.81 -7.19
C LEU A 93 -5.46 -5.00 -8.42
N CYS A 94 -6.65 -5.52 -8.17
CA CYS A 94 -7.65 -5.79 -9.19
C CYS A 94 -9.03 -5.45 -8.64
N GLY A 95 -10.07 -5.55 -9.49
CA GLY A 95 -11.45 -5.18 -9.11
C GLY A 95 -11.92 -5.83 -7.80
N PHE A 96 -11.52 -7.08 -7.54
CA PHE A 96 -11.83 -7.76 -6.27
C PHE A 96 -11.26 -7.00 -5.06
N HIS A 97 -9.99 -6.58 -5.11
CA HIS A 97 -9.36 -5.85 -4.01
C HIS A 97 -10.03 -4.49 -3.78
N TYR A 98 -10.41 -3.79 -4.85
CA TYR A 98 -11.15 -2.52 -4.74
C TYR A 98 -12.54 -2.73 -4.13
N LEU A 99 -13.21 -3.83 -4.46
CA LEU A 99 -14.49 -4.20 -3.85
C LEU A 99 -14.33 -4.52 -2.35
N CYS A 100 -13.26 -5.22 -1.96
CA CYS A 100 -12.96 -5.48 -0.55
C CYS A 100 -12.80 -4.18 0.23
N VAL A 101 -11.94 -3.26 -0.20
CA VAL A 101 -11.77 -1.98 0.51
C VAL A 101 -13.02 -1.12 0.47
N PHE A 102 -13.81 -1.18 -0.60
CA PHE A 102 -15.10 -0.50 -0.69
C PHE A 102 -16.07 -0.98 0.41
N HIS A 103 -16.10 -2.28 0.69
CA HIS A 103 -16.92 -2.86 1.76
C HIS A 103 -16.26 -2.83 3.15
N SER A 104 -15.00 -2.43 3.24
CA SER A 104 -14.31 -2.36 4.53
C SER A 104 -14.86 -1.24 5.39
N ASP A 105 -15.11 -1.48 6.67
CA ASP A 105 -15.52 -0.44 7.62
C ASP A 105 -14.31 0.36 8.16
N SER A 106 -13.09 -0.14 7.94
CA SER A 106 -11.84 0.40 8.50
C SER A 106 -11.03 1.23 7.48
N LYS A 107 -11.68 1.89 6.51
CA LYS A 107 -11.01 2.65 5.42
C LYS A 107 -10.05 3.73 5.91
N ASN A 108 -10.45 4.47 6.96
CA ASN A 108 -9.62 5.55 7.52
C ASN A 108 -8.36 4.99 8.20
N GLU A 109 -8.50 3.86 8.90
CA GLU A 109 -7.37 3.19 9.53
C GLU A 109 -6.43 2.58 8.47
N LEU A 110 -6.99 2.04 7.40
CA LEU A 110 -6.24 1.51 6.27
C LEU A 110 -5.36 2.59 5.61
N ILE A 111 -5.89 3.81 5.39
CA ILE A 111 -5.12 4.95 4.87
C ILE A 111 -3.93 5.27 5.77
N LYS A 112 -4.13 5.26 7.09
CA LYS A 112 -3.07 5.51 8.08
C LYS A 112 -2.01 4.41 8.08
N LYS A 113 -2.41 3.14 8.14
CA LYS A 113 -1.51 1.99 8.18
C LYS A 113 -0.70 1.83 6.88
N LEU A 114 -1.26 2.22 5.74
CA LEU A 114 -0.57 2.26 4.46
C LEU A 114 0.26 3.54 4.25
N GLU A 115 0.17 4.51 5.16
CA GLU A 115 0.88 5.79 5.10
C GLU A 115 0.65 6.53 3.78
N ILE A 116 -0.59 6.45 3.25
CA ILE A 116 -0.89 6.91 1.88
C ILE A 116 -0.71 8.43 1.77
N LEU A 117 -1.22 9.18 2.74
CA LEU A 117 -1.22 10.65 2.73
C LEU A 117 0.08 11.26 3.26
N SER A 118 0.83 10.53 4.09
CA SER A 118 2.14 10.96 4.57
C SER A 118 3.27 10.67 3.58
N SER A 119 2.98 9.91 2.51
CA SER A 119 3.94 9.62 1.46
C SER A 119 4.10 10.83 0.53
N ASN A 120 5.28 11.48 0.60
CA ASN A 120 5.73 12.47 -0.40
C ASN A 120 5.89 11.90 -1.82
N LYS A 121 5.49 10.64 -2.05
CA LYS A 121 5.53 9.94 -3.32
C LYS A 121 4.13 9.56 -3.81
N LEU A 122 3.07 10.18 -3.29
CA LEU A 122 1.71 9.95 -3.77
C LEU A 122 1.49 10.60 -5.15
N THR A 123 2.09 10.03 -6.19
CA THR A 123 1.84 10.42 -7.59
C THR A 123 0.45 9.98 -8.04
N TRP A 124 -0.05 10.58 -9.11
CA TRP A 124 -1.31 10.16 -9.73
C TRP A 124 -1.28 8.69 -10.15
N GLU A 125 -0.15 8.23 -10.70
CA GLU A 125 0.02 6.83 -11.08
C GLU A 125 -0.12 5.89 -9.87
N TYR A 126 0.50 6.25 -8.74
CA TYR A 126 0.41 5.46 -7.52
C TYR A 126 -1.00 5.50 -6.91
N ALA A 127 -1.62 6.68 -6.84
CA ALA A 127 -2.99 6.85 -6.37
C ALA A 127 -4.00 6.05 -7.21
N ARG A 128 -3.81 6.04 -8.54
CA ARG A 128 -4.61 5.25 -9.48
C ARG A 128 -4.39 3.75 -9.30
N ALA A 129 -3.15 3.31 -9.11
CA ALA A 129 -2.85 1.90 -8.84
C ALA A 129 -3.52 1.40 -7.54
N LEU A 130 -3.55 2.24 -6.51
CA LEU A 130 -4.29 2.00 -5.26
C LEU A 130 -5.82 2.13 -5.43
N GLY A 131 -6.31 2.66 -6.55
CA GLY A 131 -7.73 2.86 -6.77
C GLY A 131 -8.37 3.80 -5.75
N LEU A 132 -7.63 4.79 -5.21
CA LEU A 132 -8.13 5.68 -4.14
C LEU A 132 -9.47 6.33 -4.49
N ALA A 133 -9.66 6.73 -5.74
CA ALA A 133 -10.89 7.34 -6.23
C ALA A 133 -12.14 6.45 -6.05
N TRP A 134 -11.98 5.13 -5.95
CA TRP A 134 -13.09 4.18 -5.83
C TRP A 134 -13.61 4.00 -4.41
N TRP A 135 -12.78 4.25 -3.38
CA TRP A 135 -13.11 3.87 -2.02
C TRP A 135 -12.80 4.95 -0.97
N VAL A 136 -12.05 6.02 -1.30
CA VAL A 136 -11.92 7.17 -0.40
C VAL A 136 -13.19 8.01 -0.49
N VAL A 137 -14.06 7.87 0.51
CA VAL A 137 -15.39 8.53 0.52
C VAL A 137 -15.33 9.89 1.22
N ASP A 138 -14.57 9.97 2.32
CA ASP A 138 -14.45 11.14 3.18
C ASP A 138 -13.92 12.37 2.42
N GLU A 139 -14.61 13.50 2.55
CA GLU A 139 -14.29 14.72 1.81
C GLU A 139 -12.95 15.34 2.21
N GLU A 140 -12.62 15.28 3.49
CA GLU A 140 -11.35 15.78 3.99
C GLU A 140 -10.19 14.93 3.46
N LEU A 141 -10.31 13.61 3.52
CA LEU A 141 -9.27 12.69 3.02
C LEU A 141 -9.12 12.75 1.51
N LYS A 142 -10.22 12.92 0.75
CA LYS A 142 -10.14 13.16 -0.71
C LYS A 142 -9.38 14.45 -1.01
N ASN A 143 -9.70 15.53 -0.30
CA ASN A 143 -9.06 16.83 -0.51
C ASN A 143 -7.57 16.75 -0.17
N GLN A 144 -7.20 16.11 0.94
CA GLN A 144 -5.80 15.87 1.31
C GLN A 144 -5.06 15.01 0.27
N ALA A 145 -5.69 13.94 -0.23
CA ALA A 145 -5.12 13.09 -1.27
C ALA A 145 -4.88 13.87 -2.56
N LEU A 146 -5.89 14.61 -3.03
CA LEU A 146 -5.79 15.43 -4.24
C LEU A 146 -4.72 16.52 -4.11
N GLU A 147 -4.62 17.19 -2.96
CA GLU A 147 -3.58 18.19 -2.71
C GLU A 147 -2.18 17.58 -2.71
N THR A 148 -2.02 16.40 -2.11
CA THR A 148 -0.74 15.69 -2.08
C THR A 148 -0.34 15.22 -3.49
N ILE A 149 -1.30 14.71 -4.27
CA ILE A 149 -1.08 14.34 -5.68
C ILE A 149 -0.68 15.57 -6.50
N ALA A 150 -1.41 16.68 -6.37
CA ALA A 150 -1.11 17.92 -7.08
C ALA A 150 0.33 18.39 -6.80
N LYS A 151 0.75 18.38 -5.52
CA LYS A 151 2.12 18.72 -5.12
C LYS A 151 3.14 17.77 -5.73
N CYS A 152 2.88 16.46 -5.69
CA CYS A 152 3.78 15.46 -6.25
C CYS A 152 3.93 15.59 -7.77
N GLU A 153 2.85 15.83 -8.51
CA GLU A 153 2.88 15.99 -9.97
C GLU A 153 3.59 17.29 -10.37
N TYR A 154 3.30 18.41 -9.70
CA TYR A 154 4.04 19.67 -9.90
C TYR A 154 5.54 19.50 -9.65
N GLN A 155 5.93 18.78 -8.60
CA GLN A 155 7.34 18.60 -8.25
C GLN A 155 8.16 17.82 -9.29
N LYS A 156 7.52 17.04 -10.18
CA LYS A 156 8.23 16.28 -11.22
C LYS A 156 8.86 17.19 -12.28
N ASN A 157 8.07 18.12 -12.82
CA ASN A 157 8.47 18.95 -13.96
C ASN A 157 8.47 20.46 -13.65
N GLN A 158 7.98 20.86 -12.48
CA GLN A 158 7.70 22.25 -12.11
C GLN A 158 6.75 22.96 -13.08
N ASP A 159 5.92 22.20 -13.80
CA ASP A 159 4.90 22.73 -14.70
C ASP A 159 3.57 22.88 -13.93
N PRO A 160 3.01 24.10 -13.82
CA PRO A 160 1.69 24.32 -13.22
C PRO A 160 0.56 23.53 -13.88
N LEU A 161 0.68 23.19 -15.17
CA LEU A 161 -0.32 22.42 -15.91
C LEU A 161 -0.47 20.99 -15.37
N ASP A 162 0.62 20.38 -14.89
CA ASP A 162 0.61 19.01 -14.33
C ASP A 162 -0.24 18.92 -13.04
N ALA A 163 -0.36 20.02 -12.30
CA ALA A 163 -1.15 20.09 -11.07
C ALA A 163 -2.53 20.75 -11.25
N ALA A 164 -2.74 21.47 -12.36
CA ALA A 164 -3.93 22.29 -12.58
C ALA A 164 -5.23 21.50 -12.45
N LEU A 165 -5.30 20.30 -13.03
CA LEU A 165 -6.50 19.46 -12.97
C LEU A 165 -6.87 19.10 -11.52
N PHE A 166 -5.89 18.74 -10.69
CA PHE A 166 -6.14 18.36 -9.30
C PHE A 166 -6.60 19.56 -8.47
N TYR A 167 -6.04 20.75 -8.69
CA TYR A 167 -6.50 21.97 -8.02
C TYR A 167 -7.88 22.45 -8.49
N LEU A 168 -8.24 22.22 -9.75
CA LEU A 168 -9.60 22.46 -10.24
C LEU A 168 -10.61 21.53 -9.57
N LEU A 169 -10.26 20.25 -9.41
CA LEU A 169 -11.10 19.25 -8.73
C LEU A 169 -11.29 19.58 -7.24
N LEU A 170 -10.31 20.22 -6.60
CA LEU A 170 -10.42 20.71 -5.22
C LEU A 170 -11.42 21.87 -5.04
N GLN A 171 -12.02 22.39 -6.13
CA GLN A 171 -12.96 23.53 -6.12
C GLN A 171 -12.50 24.71 -5.25
N LYS A 172 -11.19 24.96 -5.13
CA LYS A 172 -10.72 26.16 -4.45
C LYS A 172 -11.08 27.36 -5.32
N ARG A 173 -12.12 28.09 -4.94
CA ARG A 173 -12.58 29.35 -5.57
C ARG A 173 -11.59 30.51 -5.39
N SER A 174 -10.31 30.28 -5.12
CA SER A 174 -9.28 31.32 -5.13
C SER A 174 -8.02 30.81 -5.81
N LEU A 175 -7.90 31.17 -7.09
CA LEU A 175 -6.61 31.42 -7.74
C LEU A 175 -6.10 32.78 -7.27
#